data_AF-X0YLD6-F1
#
_entry.id   AF-X0YLD6-F1
#
_cell.length_a   1.000
_cell.length_b   1.000
_cell.length_c   1.000
_cell.angle_alpha   90.00
_cell.angle_beta   90.00
_cell.angle_gamma   90.00
#
_symmetry.space_group_name_H-M   'P 1'
#
loop_
_entity.id
_entity.type
_entity.pdbx_description
1 polymer ?
#
loop_
_entity_poly.entity_id
_entity_poly.type
_entity_poly.pdbx_seq_one_letter_code
_entity_poly.pdbx_strand_id
1 'polypeptide(L)'
;DIRSILRAMWANIRHGSIVEGGSTITQQYTKNVYFSPERKLDRKIKEAAIAYQLEKHFTKDKILEMYLNTIYFGGNAYGVEVASQNYFGKSAKDLNLQECALLAALIRSPNEYSPFGNIEIAKNRRNIVLQLMYDQGYITNQQLVYRYLLFFQFHL
;
A
#
# COMPACT_ATOMS: atom_id res chain seq x y z
N ASP A 1 7.68 -12.95 -8.20
CA ASP A 1 6.50 -13.84 -8.34
C ASP A 1 6.57 -15.08 -7.49
N ILE A 2 7.16 -16.21 -7.92
CA ILE A 2 7.15 -17.45 -7.12
C ILE A 2 7.87 -17.30 -5.77
N ARG A 3 9.01 -16.60 -5.74
CA ARG A 3 9.73 -16.30 -4.50
C ARG A 3 8.91 -15.43 -3.52
N SER A 4 8.10 -14.51 -4.04
CA SER A 4 7.26 -13.61 -3.23
C SER A 4 6.08 -14.38 -2.61
N ILE A 5 5.47 -15.29 -3.37
CA ILE A 5 4.43 -16.21 -2.89
C ILE A 5 5.01 -17.17 -1.85
N LEU A 6 6.15 -17.81 -2.14
CA LEU A 6 6.80 -18.75 -1.22
C LEU A 6 7.27 -18.08 0.08
N ARG A 7 7.84 -16.86 -0.01
CA ARG A 7 8.22 -16.08 1.17
C ARG A 7 7.00 -15.68 2.00
N ALA A 8 5.93 -15.21 1.35
CA ALA A 8 4.68 -14.87 2.02
C ALA A 8 4.05 -16.10 2.69
N MET A 9 4.03 -17.25 2.01
CA MET A 9 3.56 -18.51 2.59
C MET A 9 4.39 -18.92 3.81
N TRP A 10 5.73 -18.86 3.71
CA TRP A 10 6.61 -19.24 4.82
C TRP A 10 6.50 -18.28 6.02
N ALA A 11 6.39 -16.97 5.76
CA ALA A 11 6.15 -15.96 6.78
C ALA A 11 4.78 -16.15 7.46
N ASN A 12 3.73 -16.48 6.70
CA ASN A 12 2.38 -16.72 7.22
C ASN A 12 2.31 -18.01 8.06
N ILE A 13 3.01 -19.08 7.65
CA ILE A 13 3.12 -20.32 8.42
C ILE A 13 3.85 -20.09 9.74
N ARG A 14 4.94 -19.30 9.74
CA ARG A 14 5.72 -18.99 10.95
C ARG A 14 4.93 -18.14 11.97
N HIS A 15 4.00 -17.31 11.52
CA HIS A 15 3.22 -16.41 12.38
C HIS A 15 1.77 -16.85 12.60
N GLY A 16 1.38 -18.04 12.12
CA GLY A 16 0.03 -18.60 12.30
C GLY A 16 -1.12 -17.77 11.73
N SER A 17 -0.83 -16.77 10.89
CA SER A 17 -1.79 -15.79 10.38
C SER A 17 -1.34 -15.24 9.02
N ILE A 18 -2.27 -14.68 8.22
CA ILE A 18 -1.93 -14.05 6.94
C ILE A 18 -1.27 -12.69 7.22
N VAL A 19 0.06 -12.68 7.27
CA VAL A 19 0.92 -11.51 7.53
C VAL A 19 1.34 -10.82 6.22
N GLU A 20 1.67 -11.59 5.18
CA GLU A 20 2.05 -11.08 3.85
C GLU A 20 1.01 -11.43 2.77
N GLY A 21 0.67 -10.44 1.93
CA GLY A 21 -0.06 -10.67 0.69
C GLY A 21 0.88 -11.18 -0.40
N GLY A 22 0.60 -12.36 -0.96
CA GLY A 22 1.47 -12.96 -1.98
C GLY A 22 1.44 -12.31 -3.37
N SER A 23 0.65 -11.25 -3.58
CA SER A 23 0.52 -10.59 -4.89
C SER A 23 1.48 -9.40 -5.05
N THR A 24 2.14 -9.28 -6.20
CA THR A 24 3.03 -8.15 -6.51
C THR A 24 2.25 -6.88 -6.84
N ILE A 25 2.93 -5.72 -6.86
CA ILE A 25 2.31 -4.45 -7.28
C ILE A 25 1.76 -4.55 -8.71
N THR A 26 2.49 -5.16 -9.64
CA THR A 26 2.02 -5.39 -11.00
C THR A 26 0.73 -6.21 -11.02
N GLN A 27 0.67 -7.29 -10.24
CA GLN A 27 -0.54 -8.12 -10.15
C GLN A 27 -1.70 -7.35 -9.52
N GLN A 28 -1.44 -6.51 -8.52
CA GLN A 28 -2.46 -5.65 -7.92
C GLN A 28 -2.98 -4.60 -8.90
N TYR A 29 -2.09 -3.97 -9.67
CA TYR A 29 -2.45 -3.05 -10.74
C TYR A 29 -3.35 -3.73 -11.78
N THR A 30 -2.92 -4.90 -12.28
CA THR A 30 -3.69 -5.70 -13.23
C THR A 30 -5.08 -6.03 -12.71
N LYS A 31 -5.18 -6.48 -11.45
CA LYS A 31 -6.45 -6.80 -10.79
C LYS A 31 -7.37 -5.59 -10.73
N ASN A 32 -6.84 -4.40 -10.42
CA ASN A 32 -7.65 -3.20 -10.23
C ASN A 32 -8.16 -2.60 -11.55
N VAL A 33 -7.38 -2.71 -12.64
CA VAL A 33 -7.73 -2.11 -13.93
C VAL A 33 -8.55 -3.04 -14.82
N TYR A 34 -8.22 -4.33 -14.86
CA TYR A 34 -8.72 -5.24 -15.90
C TYR A 34 -9.79 -6.22 -15.43
N PHE A 35 -10.02 -6.37 -14.13
CA PHE A 35 -10.90 -7.43 -13.63
C PHE A 35 -11.93 -6.93 -12.64
N SER A 36 -13.17 -7.42 -12.80
CA SER A 36 -14.22 -7.28 -11.80
C SER A 36 -13.90 -8.13 -10.56
N PRO A 37 -14.52 -7.84 -9.39
CA PRO A 37 -14.19 -8.48 -8.12
C PRO A 37 -14.37 -10.02 -8.05
N GLU A 38 -14.98 -10.66 -9.06
CA GLU A 38 -15.27 -12.11 -9.08
C GLU A 38 -14.04 -12.98 -8.85
N ARG A 39 -14.04 -13.76 -7.77
CA ARG A 39 -12.93 -14.64 -7.38
C ARG A 39 -13.05 -16.00 -8.08
N LYS A 40 -12.65 -16.07 -9.36
CA LYS A 40 -12.51 -17.36 -10.06
C LYS A 40 -11.02 -17.68 -10.29
N LEU A 41 -10.67 -18.97 -10.21
CA LEU A 41 -9.27 -19.41 -10.29
C LEU A 41 -8.64 -19.09 -11.66
N ASP A 42 -9.44 -19.12 -12.73
CA ASP A 42 -9.06 -18.72 -14.08
C ASP A 42 -8.65 -17.24 -14.15
N ARG A 43 -9.27 -16.38 -13.33
CA ARG A 43 -8.89 -14.96 -13.20
C ARG A 43 -7.45 -14.83 -12.72
N LYS A 44 -7.02 -15.63 -11.75
CA LYS A 44 -5.68 -15.48 -11.15
C LYS A 44 -4.57 -15.80 -12.16
N ILE A 45 -4.81 -16.75 -13.05
CA ILE A 45 -3.89 -17.07 -14.15
C ILE A 45 -3.84 -15.94 -15.17
N LYS A 46 -5.00 -15.37 -15.54
CA LYS A 46 -5.08 -14.21 -16.44
C LYS A 46 -4.40 -12.97 -15.84
N GLU A 47 -4.57 -12.72 -14.55
CA GLU A 47 -3.86 -11.65 -13.82
C GLU A 47 -2.34 -11.81 -13.95
N ALA A 48 -1.82 -13.03 -13.74
CA ALA A 48 -0.39 -13.30 -13.86
C ALA A 48 0.13 -13.13 -15.29
N ALA A 49 -0.63 -13.59 -16.29
CA ALA A 49 -0.27 -13.45 -17.71
C ALA A 49 -0.20 -11.97 -18.15
N ILE A 50 -1.18 -11.16 -17.75
CA ILE A 50 -1.19 -9.72 -18.05
C ILE A 50 -0.08 -9.00 -17.28
N ALA A 51 0.13 -9.34 -16.00
CA ALA A 51 1.23 -8.77 -15.21
C ALA A 51 2.60 -9.05 -15.87
N TYR A 52 2.82 -10.27 -16.34
CA TYR A 52 4.03 -10.62 -17.08
C TYR A 52 4.19 -9.81 -18.37
N GLN A 53 3.11 -9.60 -19.13
CA GLN A 53 3.14 -8.77 -20.33
C GLN A 53 3.46 -7.31 -20.00
N LEU A 54 2.88 -6.74 -18.93
CA LEU A 54 3.20 -5.38 -18.50
C LEU A 54 4.68 -5.24 -18.14
N GLU A 55 5.25 -6.20 -17.42
CA GLU A 55 6.68 -6.17 -17.05
C GLU A 55 7.63 -6.35 -18.24
N LYS A 56 7.16 -6.87 -19.37
CA LYS A 56 7.92 -6.89 -20.62
C LYS A 56 7.95 -5.54 -21.35
N HIS A 57 6.91 -4.73 -21.20
CA HIS A 57 6.75 -3.48 -21.95
C HIS A 57 7.06 -2.24 -21.12
N PHE A 58 6.97 -2.32 -19.79
CA PHE A 58 7.14 -1.20 -18.88
C PHE A 58 8.17 -1.51 -17.79
N THR A 59 8.92 -0.48 -17.41
CA THR A 59 9.83 -0.55 -16.26
C THR A 59 9.04 -0.68 -14.96
N LYS A 60 9.71 -1.16 -13.89
CA LYS A 60 9.09 -1.26 -12.56
C LYS A 60 8.62 0.10 -12.05
N ASP A 61 9.37 1.16 -12.31
CA ASP A 61 9.01 2.52 -11.94
C ASP A 61 7.75 2.98 -12.66
N LYS A 62 7.63 2.70 -13.97
CA LYS A 62 6.42 3.06 -14.73
C LYS A 62 5.20 2.28 -14.25
N ILE A 63 5.36 1.00 -13.91
CA ILE A 63 4.28 0.18 -13.34
C ILE A 63 3.86 0.73 -11.97
N LEU A 64 4.82 1.12 -11.13
CA LEU A 64 4.56 1.72 -9.83
C LEU A 64 3.82 3.06 -9.98
N GLU A 65 4.22 3.91 -10.92
CA GLU A 65 3.55 5.16 -11.25
C GLU A 65 2.09 4.91 -11.67
N MET A 66 1.85 3.98 -12.60
CA MET A 66 0.49 3.62 -13.03
C MET A 66 -0.34 3.07 -11.88
N TYR A 67 0.26 2.23 -11.02
CA TYR A 67 -0.40 1.69 -9.84
C TYR A 67 -0.80 2.80 -8.85
N LEU A 68 0.12 3.69 -8.52
CA LEU A 68 -0.11 4.77 -7.57
C LEU A 68 -1.15 5.77 -8.07
N ASN A 69 -1.31 5.94 -9.38
CA ASN A 69 -2.34 6.80 -9.98
C ASN A 69 -3.72 6.15 -10.10
N THR A 70 -3.85 4.85 -9.84
CA THR A 70 -5.12 4.12 -10.05
C THR A 70 -5.68 3.47 -8.80
N ILE A 71 -4.83 3.16 -7.81
CA ILE A 71 -5.26 2.52 -6.57
C ILE A 71 -6.23 3.42 -5.78
N TYR A 72 -7.24 2.79 -5.18
CA TYR A 72 -8.22 3.44 -4.33
C TYR A 72 -7.68 3.61 -2.91
N PHE A 73 -7.71 4.84 -2.40
CA PHE A 73 -7.23 5.22 -1.06
C PHE A 73 -8.36 5.48 -0.04
N GLY A 74 -9.63 5.35 -0.44
CA GLY A 74 -10.76 5.66 0.46
C GLY A 74 -11.33 7.06 0.17
N GLY A 75 -12.55 7.33 0.63
CA GLY A 75 -13.16 8.67 0.50
C GLY A 75 -13.23 9.20 -0.94
N ASN A 76 -13.50 8.33 -1.92
CA ASN A 76 -13.47 8.64 -3.36
C ASN A 76 -12.10 9.11 -3.91
N ALA A 77 -11.00 8.92 -3.17
CA ALA A 77 -9.66 9.20 -3.66
C ALA A 77 -9.11 8.02 -4.49
N TYR A 78 -9.06 8.20 -5.81
CA TYR A 78 -8.36 7.30 -6.73
C TYR A 78 -7.07 7.99 -7.17
N GLY A 79 -5.94 7.36 -6.85
CA GLY A 79 -4.62 7.93 -7.12
C GLY A 79 -4.02 8.69 -5.93
N VAL A 80 -2.69 8.63 -5.84
CA VAL A 80 -1.92 9.13 -4.69
C VAL A 80 -1.95 10.65 -4.57
N GLU A 81 -2.00 11.39 -5.68
CA GLU A 81 -2.11 12.86 -5.65
C GLU A 81 -3.46 13.29 -5.07
N VAL A 82 -4.56 12.70 -5.55
CA VAL A 82 -5.91 12.99 -5.03
C VAL A 82 -5.99 12.61 -3.55
N ALA A 83 -5.43 11.45 -3.16
CA ALA A 83 -5.37 11.05 -1.77
C ALA A 83 -4.57 12.04 -0.91
N SER A 84 -3.41 12.48 -1.39
CA SER A 84 -2.56 13.45 -0.70
C SER A 84 -3.30 14.77 -0.44
N GLN A 85 -4.01 15.28 -1.44
CA GLN A 85 -4.83 16.48 -1.32
C GLN A 85 -6.00 16.27 -0.34
N ASN A 86 -6.70 15.15 -0.45
CA ASN A 86 -7.87 14.86 0.38
C ASN A 86 -7.52 14.65 1.86
N TYR A 87 -6.42 13.96 2.16
CA TYR A 87 -6.05 13.62 3.55
C TYR A 87 -5.18 14.71 4.21
N PHE A 88 -4.41 15.47 3.43
CA PHE A 88 -3.39 16.37 3.98
C PHE A 88 -3.36 17.78 3.36
N GLY A 89 -4.12 18.05 2.29
CA GLY A 89 -4.11 19.34 1.61
C GLY A 89 -2.76 19.68 0.96
N LYS A 90 -1.98 18.66 0.55
CA LYS A 90 -0.63 18.80 0.01
C LYS A 90 -0.48 18.03 -1.29
N SER A 91 0.48 18.43 -2.13
CA SER A 91 0.89 17.59 -3.26
C SER A 91 1.62 16.34 -2.77
N ALA A 92 1.48 15.23 -3.49
CA ALA A 92 2.08 13.95 -3.09
C ALA A 92 3.61 14.02 -2.96
N LYS A 93 4.26 14.90 -3.72
CA LYS A 93 5.71 15.14 -3.64
C LYS A 93 6.16 15.83 -2.34
N ASP A 94 5.24 16.53 -1.68
CA ASP A 94 5.50 17.34 -0.48
C ASP A 94 5.15 16.57 0.81
N LEU A 95 4.77 15.29 0.69
CA LEU A 95 4.44 14.44 1.81
C LEU A 95 5.67 14.07 2.64
N ASN A 96 5.50 14.12 3.95
CA ASN A 96 6.49 13.60 4.87
C ASN A 96 6.34 12.08 5.05
N LEU A 97 7.33 11.46 5.70
CA LEU A 97 7.38 10.02 5.94
C LEU A 97 6.12 9.46 6.64
N GLN A 98 5.54 10.19 7.61
CA GLN A 98 4.36 9.73 8.36
C GLN A 98 3.11 9.73 7.48
N GLU A 99 2.98 10.74 6.62
CA GLU A 99 1.87 10.87 5.67
C GLU A 99 1.97 9.81 4.57
N CYS A 100 3.17 9.59 4.02
CA CYS A 100 3.46 8.49 3.10
C CYS A 100 3.11 7.12 3.70
N ALA A 101 3.51 6.89 4.95
CA ALA A 101 3.20 5.65 5.65
C ALA A 101 1.69 5.47 5.90
N LEU A 102 0.95 6.56 6.11
CA LEU A 102 -0.50 6.51 6.27
C LEU A 102 -1.17 6.15 4.95
N LEU A 103 -0.81 6.79 3.83
CA LEU A 103 -1.35 6.42 2.52
C LEU A 103 -1.06 4.96 2.15
N ALA A 104 0.17 4.49 2.41
CA ALA A 104 0.53 3.08 2.21
C ALA A 104 -0.30 2.13 3.10
N ALA A 105 -0.64 2.54 4.33
CA ALA A 105 -1.51 1.78 5.22
C ALA A 105 -2.95 1.65 4.70
N LEU A 106 -3.49 2.72 4.08
CA LEU A 106 -4.86 2.76 3.55
C LEU A 106 -5.10 1.72 2.45
N ILE A 107 -4.13 1.48 1.57
CA ILE A 107 -4.26 0.56 0.41
C ILE A 107 -4.84 -0.81 0.77
N ARG A 108 -4.52 -1.36 1.96
CA ARG A 108 -4.99 -2.68 2.39
C ARG A 108 -6.49 -2.72 2.65
N SER A 109 -7.04 -1.69 3.30
CA SER A 109 -8.46 -1.60 3.66
C SER A 109 -8.84 -0.12 3.79
N PRO A 110 -9.08 0.56 2.65
CA PRO A 110 -9.12 2.02 2.62
C PRO A 110 -10.21 2.64 3.52
N ASN A 111 -11.36 1.98 3.62
CA ASN A 111 -12.46 2.46 4.46
C ASN A 111 -12.23 2.16 5.94
N GLU A 112 -11.62 1.02 6.28
CA GLU A 112 -11.36 0.58 7.67
C GLU A 112 -10.22 1.37 8.31
N TYR A 113 -9.17 1.65 7.55
CA TYR A 113 -7.98 2.34 8.03
C TYR A 113 -8.03 3.85 7.80
N SER A 114 -9.17 4.38 7.36
CA SER A 114 -9.36 5.82 7.19
C SER A 114 -9.30 6.54 8.55
N PRO A 115 -8.47 7.59 8.69
CA PRO A 115 -8.42 8.39 9.92
C PRO A 115 -9.73 9.12 10.20
N PHE A 116 -10.57 9.36 9.19
CA PHE A 116 -11.89 9.98 9.35
C PHE A 116 -12.90 9.08 10.06
N GLY A 117 -12.68 7.74 10.04
CA GLY A 117 -13.54 6.79 10.73
C GLY A 117 -13.02 6.46 12.13
N ASN A 118 -11.76 5.99 12.21
CA ASN A 118 -11.12 5.68 13.49
C ASN A 118 -9.63 6.01 13.45
N ILE A 119 -9.27 7.10 14.11
CA ILE A 119 -7.91 7.63 14.12
C ILE A 119 -6.89 6.68 14.78
N GLU A 120 -7.27 5.95 15.83
CA GLU A 120 -6.36 5.03 16.52
C GLU A 120 -6.10 3.77 15.68
N ILE A 121 -7.10 3.25 14.97
CA ILE A 121 -6.90 2.15 14.01
C ILE A 121 -5.96 2.59 12.88
N ALA A 122 -6.21 3.77 12.29
CA ALA A 122 -5.38 4.32 11.22
C ALA A 122 -3.91 4.49 11.67
N LYS A 123 -3.72 5.05 12.86
CA LYS A 123 -2.40 5.24 13.49
C LYS A 123 -1.69 3.92 13.76
N ASN A 124 -2.37 2.93 14.30
CA ASN A 124 -1.80 1.60 14.53
C ASN A 124 -1.38 0.95 13.21
N ARG A 125 -2.21 1.07 12.16
CA ARG A 125 -1.87 0.53 10.84
C ARG A 125 -0.68 1.24 10.19
N ARG A 126 -0.63 2.58 10.25
CA ARG A 126 0.53 3.37 9.80
C ARG A 126 1.82 2.96 10.53
N ASN A 127 1.74 2.75 11.85
CA ASN A 127 2.89 2.36 12.65
C ASN A 127 3.47 1.00 12.22
N ILE A 128 2.62 0.06 11.78
CA ILE A 128 3.07 -1.20 11.18
C ILE A 128 3.85 -0.93 9.90
N VAL A 129 3.39 -0.02 9.03
CA VAL A 129 4.13 0.34 7.81
C VAL A 129 5.50 0.92 8.12
N LEU A 130 5.58 1.85 9.09
CA LEU A 130 6.86 2.43 9.51
C LEU A 130 7.81 1.37 10.08
N GLN A 131 7.30 0.46 10.90
CA GLN A 131 8.10 -0.64 11.43
C GLN A 131 8.65 -1.51 10.30
N LEU A 132 7.80 -1.87 9.33
CA LEU A 132 8.23 -2.64 8.15
C LEU A 132 9.26 -1.89 7.30
N MET A 133 9.16 -0.56 7.17
CA MET A 133 10.16 0.25 6.48
C MET A 133 11.51 0.23 7.22
N TYR A 134 11.49 0.31 8.55
CA TYR A 134 12.68 0.22 9.37
C TYR A 134 13.34 -1.17 9.28
N ASP A 135 12.55 -2.24 9.43
CA ASP A 135 13.03 -3.62 9.37
C ASP A 135 13.66 -3.96 8.01
N GLN A 136 13.25 -3.27 6.95
CA GLN A 136 13.80 -3.39 5.59
C GLN A 136 14.91 -2.37 5.27
N GLY A 137 15.27 -1.50 6.22
CA GLY A 137 16.35 -0.52 6.07
C GLY A 137 16.00 0.70 5.22
N TYR A 138 14.72 0.95 4.92
CA TYR A 138 14.29 2.16 4.20
C TYR A 138 14.30 3.42 5.07
N ILE A 139 14.22 3.26 6.39
CA ILE A 139 14.29 4.36 7.36
C ILE A 139 15.21 4.00 8.51
N THR A 140 15.77 5.03 9.14
CA THR A 140 16.60 4.91 10.35
C THR A 140 15.75 4.76 11.61
N ASN A 141 16.38 4.28 12.70
CA ASN A 141 15.72 4.23 14.01
C ASN A 141 15.28 5.65 14.46
N GLN A 142 16.09 6.66 14.18
CA GLN A 142 15.73 8.05 14.46
C GLN A 142 14.44 8.47 13.76
N GLN A 143 14.29 8.17 12.45
CA GLN A 143 13.05 8.42 11.71
C GLN A 143 11.85 7.62 12.24
N LEU A 144 12.07 6.39 12.71
CA LEU A 144 11.04 5.57 13.34
C LEU A 144 10.57 6.15 14.68
N VAL A 145 11.50 6.63 15.52
CA VAL A 145 11.20 7.20 16.85
C VAL A 145 10.51 8.56 16.75
N TYR A 146 10.77 9.35 15.69
CA TYR A 146 10.03 10.60 15.42
C TYR A 146 8.51 10.43 15.16
N ARG A 147 7.99 9.20 15.22
CA ARG A 147 6.55 8.83 15.21
C ARG A 147 5.68 9.57 16.23
N TYR A 148 6.25 10.12 17.31
CA TYR A 148 5.51 10.65 18.45
C TYR A 148 5.22 12.16 18.43
N LEU A 149 5.88 12.95 17.58
CA LEU A 149 5.84 14.43 17.71
C LEU A 149 4.91 15.17 16.72
N LEU A 150 4.47 14.54 15.63
CA LEU A 150 3.77 15.26 14.55
C LEU A 150 2.28 14.94 14.38
N PHE A 151 1.73 13.95 15.10
CA PHE A 151 0.31 13.63 14.93
C PHE A 151 -0.63 14.62 15.62
N PHE A 152 -0.12 15.46 16.53
CA PHE A 152 -0.88 16.54 17.17
C PHE A 152 -1.19 17.71 16.22
N GLN A 153 -0.51 17.83 15.08
CA GLN A 153 -0.77 18.92 14.12
C GLN A 153 -1.89 18.62 13.11
N PHE A 154 -2.47 17.43 13.12
CA PHE A 154 -3.62 17.12 12.25
C PHE A 154 -4.96 17.70 12.76
N HIS A 155 -4.96 18.37 13.91
CA HIS A 155 -6.16 18.91 14.59
C HIS A 155 -5.99 20.35 15.13
N LEU A 156 -5.10 21.17 14.54
CA LEU A 156 -5.09 22.63 14.69
C LEU A 156 -5.04 23.27 13.30
#